data_AF-A0A534QQM6-F1
#
_entry.id   AF-A0A534QQM6-F1
#
_cell.length_a   1.000
_cell.length_b   1.000
_cell.length_c   1.000
_cell.angle_alpha   90.00
_cell.angle_beta   90.00
_cell.angle_gamma   90.00
#
_symmetry.space_group_name_H-M   'P 1'
#
loop_
_entity.id
_entity.type
_entity.pdbx_description
1 polymer ?
#
loop_
_entity_poly.entity_id
_entity_poly.type
_entity_poly.pdbx_seq_one_letter_code
_entity_poly.pdbx_strand_id
1 'polypeptide(L)' 'MTLATGAGAAVPSPTVTGPITGGRGKPSIASTSFDLAQVGYEQAEYFISGTASAHTNAGTFGFDGKWTVARGGRALYA' A
#
# COMPACT_ATOMS: atom_id res chain seq x y z
N MET A 1 12.82 29.19 18.15
CA MET A 1 12.33 28.54 16.91
C MET A 1 11.46 27.36 17.33
N THR A 2 10.14 27.52 17.24
CA THR A 2 9.16 26.54 17.74
C THR A 2 8.94 25.46 16.70
N LEU A 3 9.19 24.20 17.04
CA LEU A 3 8.85 23.06 16.20
C LEU A 3 7.35 22.79 16.34
N ALA A 4 6.59 22.87 15.25
CA ALA A 4 5.19 22.46 15.23
C ALA A 4 5.12 20.93 15.08
N THR A 5 4.68 20.24 16.14
CA THR A 5 4.24 18.85 16.07
C THR A 5 2.91 18.78 15.33
N GLY A 6 2.95 18.41 14.05
CA GLY A 6 1.74 18.08 13.31
C GLY A 6 1.19 16.74 13.77
N ALA A 7 0.00 16.72 14.38
CA ALA A 7 -0.75 15.49 14.59
C ALA A 7 -1.06 14.88 13.21
N GLY A 8 -0.47 13.72 12.91
CA GLY A 8 -0.79 12.97 11.70
C GLY A 8 -2.29 12.70 11.66
N ALA A 9 -2.96 12.97 10.54
CA ALA A 9 -4.35 12.54 10.38
C ALA A 9 -4.40 11.02 10.47
N ALA A 10 -5.42 10.50 11.16
CA ALA A 10 -5.65 9.07 11.25
C ALA A 10 -5.74 8.49 9.82
N VAL A 11 -4.90 7.49 9.53
CA VAL A 11 -4.94 6.76 8.27
C VAL A 11 -6.16 5.84 8.31
N PRO A 12 -7.11 5.94 7.36
CA PRO A 12 -8.26 5.04 7.33
C PRO A 12 -7.81 3.59 7.11
N SER A 13 -8.39 2.66 7.86
CA SER A 13 -8.24 1.23 7.57
C SER A 13 -8.97 0.90 6.26
N PRO A 14 -8.34 0.17 5.32
CA PRO A 14 -9.00 -0.29 4.10
C PRO A 14 -10.07 -1.33 4.42
N THR A 15 -11.05 -1.45 3.53
CA THR A 15 -11.93 -2.62 3.49
C THR A 15 -11.24 -3.73 2.71
N VAL A 16 -11.18 -4.93 3.28
CA VAL A 16 -10.57 -6.12 2.66
C VAL A 16 -11.65 -7.19 2.48
N THR A 17 -11.78 -7.71 1.27
CA THR A 17 -12.76 -8.75 0.92
C THR A 17 -12.07 -9.92 0.24
N GLY A 18 -12.46 -11.15 0.60
CA GLY A 18 -11.87 -12.38 0.09
C GLY A 18 -11.86 -13.48 1.17
N PRO A 19 -11.11 -14.57 0.98
CA PRO A 19 -10.28 -14.86 -0.20
C PRO A 19 -11.14 -15.03 -1.46
N ILE A 20 -10.62 -14.61 -2.61
CA ILE A 20 -11.32 -14.83 -3.89
C ILE A 20 -10.87 -16.16 -4.51
N THR A 21 -11.81 -16.89 -5.11
CA THR A 21 -11.59 -18.24 -5.63
C THR A 21 -11.44 -18.29 -7.16
N GLY A 22 -11.54 -17.14 -7.84
CA GLY A 22 -11.50 -17.02 -9.30
C GLY A 22 -10.37 -16.08 -9.76
N GLY A 23 -9.67 -16.46 -10.82
CA GLY A 23 -8.53 -15.73 -11.38
C GLY A 23 -7.91 -16.44 -12.59
N ARG A 24 -6.87 -15.87 -13.19
CA ARG A 24 -6.14 -16.43 -14.34
C ARG A 24 -5.07 -17.48 -13.95
N GLY A 25 -5.14 -18.01 -12.73
CA GLY A 25 -4.15 -18.91 -12.17
C GLY A 25 -3.63 -18.41 -10.82
N LYS A 26 -2.47 -18.91 -10.41
CA LYS A 26 -1.81 -18.58 -9.15
C LYS A 26 -0.74 -17.49 -9.37
N PRO A 27 -0.71 -16.40 -8.59
CA PRO A 27 0.44 -15.51 -8.55
C PRO A 27 1.74 -16.30 -8.35
N SER A 28 2.78 -15.98 -9.13
CA SER A 28 4.11 -16.55 -8.94
C SER A 28 5.02 -15.48 -8.33
N ILE A 29 5.76 -15.85 -7.30
CA ILE A 29 6.79 -15.01 -6.70
C ILE A 29 8.12 -15.58 -7.16
N ALA A 30 8.92 -14.79 -7.88
CA ALA A 30 10.28 -15.16 -8.25
C ALA A 30 11.16 -15.23 -7.00
N SER A 31 11.12 -16.36 -6.30
CA SER A 31 11.77 -16.59 -5.01
C SER A 31 12.45 -17.97 -4.98
N THR A 32 11.69 -19.03 -5.21
CA THR A 32 12.15 -20.42 -5.18
C THR A 32 11.86 -21.11 -6.50
N SER A 33 12.52 -22.26 -6.72
CA SER A 33 12.34 -23.10 -7.91
C SER A 33 11.49 -24.35 -7.65
N PHE A 34 10.81 -24.42 -6.50
CA PHE A 34 9.97 -25.55 -6.08
C PHE A 34 8.61 -25.05 -5.60
N ASP A 35 7.61 -25.95 -5.54
CA ASP A 35 6.27 -25.59 -5.10
C ASP A 35 6.25 -25.32 -3.60
N LEU A 36 5.97 -24.07 -3.20
CA LEU A 36 5.93 -23.64 -1.80
C LEU A 36 4.85 -24.38 -0.99
N ALA A 37 3.83 -24.95 -1.62
CA ALA A 37 2.85 -25.80 -0.95
C ALA A 37 3.50 -27.07 -0.35
N GLN A 38 4.61 -27.54 -0.92
CA GLN A 38 5.36 -28.69 -0.38
C GLN A 38 5.98 -28.42 0.98
N VAL A 39 6.15 -27.14 1.34
CA VAL A 39 6.68 -26.71 2.65
C VAL A 39 5.66 -25.91 3.45
N GLY A 40 4.37 -26.04 3.12
CA GLY A 40 3.26 -25.55 3.94
C GLY A 40 2.83 -24.10 3.71
N TYR A 41 3.27 -23.46 2.63
CA TYR A 41 2.75 -22.13 2.28
C TYR A 41 1.42 -22.24 1.54
N GLU A 42 0.54 -21.28 1.82
CA GLU A 42 -0.73 -21.10 1.13
C GLU A 42 -0.76 -19.79 0.37
N GLN A 43 -1.68 -19.69 -0.57
CA GLN A 43 -1.92 -18.49 -1.36
C GLN A 43 -3.38 -18.10 -1.30
N ALA A 44 -3.64 -16.81 -1.07
CA ALA A 44 -4.95 -16.21 -1.11
C ALA A 44 -4.85 -14.82 -1.75
N GLU A 45 -5.86 -14.46 -2.52
CA GLU A 45 -6.01 -13.14 -3.13
C GLU A 45 -7.20 -12.41 -2.49
N TYR A 46 -7.10 -11.09 -2.35
CA TYR A 46 -8.11 -10.25 -1.72
C TYR A 46 -8.31 -8.96 -2.53
N PHE A 47 -9.55 -8.48 -2.56
CA PHE A 47 -9.86 -7.13 -3.01
C PHE A 47 -9.68 -6.14 -1.87
N ILE A 48 -9.13 -4.96 -2.18
CA ILE A 48 -8.91 -3.90 -1.21
C ILE A 48 -9.56 -2.64 -1.74
N SER A 49 -10.41 -2.01 -0.94
CA SER A 49 -11.06 -0.76 -1.29
C SER A 49 -10.97 0.27 -0.18
N GLY A 50 -11.09 1.54 -0.54
CA GLY A 50 -11.06 2.62 0.43
C GLY A 50 -10.86 3.99 -0.21
N THR A 51 -10.41 4.95 0.59
CA THR A 51 -10.07 6.31 0.12
C THR A 51 -8.60 6.58 0.33
N ALA A 52 -7.85 6.76 -0.76
CA ALA A 52 -6.45 7.17 -0.73
C ALA A 52 -6.34 8.69 -0.58
N SER A 53 -5.22 9.14 -0.02
CA SER A 53 -4.85 10.57 0.06
C SER A 53 -3.58 10.80 -0.75
N ALA A 54 -3.63 11.72 -1.69
CA ALA A 54 -2.47 12.14 -2.46
C ALA A 54 -1.61 13.12 -1.66
N HIS A 55 -0.32 13.16 -1.98
CA HIS A 55 0.63 14.13 -1.44
C HIS A 55 1.42 14.72 -2.60
N THR A 56 1.57 16.04 -2.58
CA THR A 56 2.32 16.78 -3.60
C THR A 56 3.60 17.30 -2.98
N ASN A 57 4.71 17.21 -3.70
CA ASN A 57 5.97 17.77 -3.25
C ASN A 57 5.81 19.28 -2.98
N ALA A 58 6.35 19.75 -1.86
CA ALA A 58 6.23 21.14 -1.40
C ALA A 58 7.60 21.84 -1.27
N GLY A 59 8.63 21.35 -1.97
CA GLY A 59 9.99 21.88 -1.88
C GLY A 59 10.90 21.42 -3.01
N THR A 60 12.21 21.37 -2.76
CA THR A 60 13.17 20.80 -3.71
C THR A 60 13.30 19.30 -3.47
N PHE A 61 13.38 18.50 -4.54
CA PHE A 61 13.71 17.09 -4.43
C PHE A 61 15.21 16.91 -4.13
N GLY A 62 15.53 16.61 -2.88
CA GLY A 62 16.87 16.19 -2.45
C GLY A 62 17.12 14.69 -2.70
N PHE A 63 18.39 14.29 -2.64
CA PHE A 63 18.83 12.90 -2.87
C PHE A 63 18.76 11.99 -1.63
N ASP A 64 18.39 12.51 -0.46
CA ASP A 64 18.34 11.77 0.80
C ASP A 64 17.03 10.95 0.97
N GLY A 65 16.12 11.04 0.01
CA GLY A 65 14.82 10.37 0.02
C GLY A 65 13.83 10.96 1.01
N LYS A 66 14.10 12.13 1.60
CA LYS A 66 13.19 12.81 2.53
C LYS A 66 12.68 14.08 1.91
N TRP A 67 11.41 14.08 1.51
CA TRP A 67 10.80 15.23 0.85
C TRP A 67 9.69 15.83 1.69
N THR A 68 9.70 17.16 1.79
CA THR A 68 8.57 17.92 2.32
C THR A 68 7.41 17.81 1.35
N VAL A 69 6.23 17.45 1.87
CA VAL A 69 5.01 17.29 1.07
C VAL A 69 3.87 18.11 1.66
N ALA A 70 2.98 18.57 0.79
CA ALA A 70 1.66 19.10 1.13
C ALA A 70 0.58 18.07 0.84
N ARG A 71 -0.55 18.14 1.55
CA ARG A 71 -1.70 17.28 1.26
C ARG A 71 -2.28 17.64 -0.10
N GLY A 72 -2.51 16.63 -0.92
CA GLY A 72 -3.23 16.72 -2.17
C GLY A 72 -4.70 16.28 -2.02
N GLY A 73 -5.30 15.89 -3.15
CA GLY A 73 -6.67 15.39 -3.19
C GLY A 73 -6.85 14.01 -2.57
N ARG A 74 -8.10 13.55 -2.53
CA ARG A 74 -8.48 12.20 -2.10
C ARG A 74 -9.25 11.52 -3.22
N ALA A 75 -9.06 10.21 -3.38
CA ALA A 75 -9.73 9.43 -4.40
C ALA A 75 -10.06 8.03 -3.88
N LEU A 76 -11.10 7.42 -4.45
CA LEU A 76 -11.41 6.03 -4.19
C LEU A 76 -10.41 5.11 -4.90
N TYR A 77 -10.13 3.97 -4.28
CA TYR A 77 -9.51 2.82 -4.91
C TYR A 77 -10.36 1.59 -4.62
N ALA A 78 -10.30 0.62 -5.53
CA ALA A 78 -10.96 -0.67 -5.47
C ALA A 78 -10.17 -1.68 -6.29
#